data_AF-A0A958V601-F1
#
_entry.id   AF-A0A958V601-F1
#
_cell.length_a   1.000
_cell.length_b   1.000
_cell.length_c   1.000
_cell.angle_alpha   90.00
_cell.angle_beta   90.00
_cell.angle_gamma   90.00
#
_symmetry.space_group_name_H-M   'P 1'
#
loop_
_entity.id
_entity.type
_entity.pdbx_description
1 polymer ?
#
loop_
_entity_poly.entity_id
_entity_poly.type
_entity_poly.pdbx_seq_one_letter_code
_entity_poly.pdbx_strand_id
1 'polypeptide(L)'
;MDPIQVYKPKNKIRIVTAASLFDGHDAAINIMRRIIQATGVEVIHLGHDRSVEEVVNTAIQEDAHAIAMTSYQGGHNEYFRYMYDLLKEKGASHIKIFGGGGGVILPDEIEKLMNYGIARIYAPDDGRKMGLQGMINDMVAQCDYPTGKAVDTSLKDLAEKDFVKIARLISAAENYPEAHSTLLQSVKDEAEKTQIPVLGITGTGGAGKSSLIDELVRRFLSDFKDKTIGILSVDPSKRKTGGALLGDRIRMNAIRNNRVYMRSLATRQSNLALSKYIHSALDILKAAQFDFIILETSGIGQSDTEILDHSDVSLYVMTPEYGAATQLEKIDMIDFADVIALNKFDKRGAMDALKKKKKQYQRNHNLFNKSVDEMPVYGTIASQFNDPGTNSLYKALIAVITSKTG
;
A
#
# COMPACT_ATOMS: atom_id res chain seq x y z
N MET A 1 4.18 31.68 -22.68
CA MET A 1 3.63 30.37 -23.08
C MET A 1 2.32 30.21 -22.34
N ASP A 2 1.24 29.93 -23.07
CA ASP A 2 -0.04 29.62 -22.45
C ASP A 2 0.10 28.40 -21.52
N PRO A 3 -0.64 28.35 -20.40
CA PRO A 3 -0.57 27.21 -19.50
C PRO A 3 -1.01 25.94 -20.21
N ILE A 4 -0.14 24.92 -20.20
CA ILE A 4 -0.45 23.60 -20.78
C ILE A 4 -1.69 23.03 -20.08
N GLN A 5 -2.74 22.77 -20.83
CA GLN A 5 -3.97 22.19 -20.29
C GLN A 5 -3.69 20.78 -19.75
N VAL A 6 -4.05 20.53 -18.50
CA VAL A 6 -3.87 19.23 -17.84
C VAL A 6 -4.83 18.20 -18.46
N TYR A 7 -4.30 17.04 -18.87
CA TYR A 7 -5.10 15.91 -19.35
C TYR A 7 -6.01 15.39 -18.23
N LYS A 8 -7.27 15.10 -18.53
CA LYS A 8 -8.21 14.54 -17.55
C LYS A 8 -8.50 13.09 -17.91
N PRO A 9 -8.00 12.11 -17.12
CA PRO A 9 -8.23 10.71 -17.42
C PRO A 9 -9.70 10.34 -17.24
N LYS A 10 -10.20 9.47 -18.13
CA LYS A 10 -11.55 8.90 -18.07
C LYS A 10 -11.60 7.71 -17.11
N ASN A 11 -10.51 6.95 -17.03
CA ASN A 11 -10.38 5.76 -16.19
C ASN A 11 -9.54 6.06 -14.93
N LYS A 12 -9.58 5.13 -13.96
CA LYS A 12 -8.77 5.20 -12.74
C LYS A 12 -7.37 4.67 -13.00
N ILE A 13 -6.52 5.56 -13.51
CA ILE A 13 -5.14 5.24 -13.88
C ILE A 13 -4.30 5.09 -12.61
N ARG A 14 -3.50 4.02 -12.59
CA ARG A 14 -2.54 3.68 -11.53
C ARG A 14 -1.15 3.59 -12.13
N ILE A 15 -0.17 4.29 -11.55
CA ILE A 15 1.22 4.30 -12.04
C ILE A 15 2.18 3.99 -10.90
N VAL A 16 3.06 3.01 -11.11
CA VAL A 16 4.20 2.74 -10.22
C VAL A 16 5.36 3.65 -10.62
N THR A 17 5.97 4.32 -9.64
CA THR A 17 7.11 5.23 -9.88
C THR A 17 8.31 4.84 -9.03
N ALA A 18 9.49 4.74 -9.65
CA ALA A 18 10.74 4.47 -8.93
C ALA A 18 11.98 5.01 -9.68
N ALA A 19 13.12 5.07 -9.00
CA ALA A 19 14.44 5.17 -9.63
C ALA A 19 15.09 3.78 -9.72
N SER A 20 15.95 3.57 -10.72
CA SER A 20 16.59 2.28 -11.00
C SER A 20 17.50 1.78 -9.87
N LEU A 21 17.96 0.53 -9.98
CA LEU A 21 18.86 -0.08 -9.01
C LEU A 21 20.17 0.71 -8.91
N PHE A 22 20.65 0.92 -7.69
CA PHE A 22 21.81 1.73 -7.34
C PHE A 22 21.76 3.19 -7.81
N ASP A 23 20.57 3.68 -8.18
CA ASP A 23 20.35 5.07 -8.51
C ASP A 23 19.71 5.80 -7.33
N GLY A 24 20.46 6.72 -6.72
CA GLY A 24 19.98 7.61 -5.66
C GLY A 24 19.34 8.91 -6.17
N HIS A 25 19.30 9.14 -7.48
CA HIS A 25 18.75 10.39 -8.05
C HIS A 25 17.22 10.38 -8.09
N ASP A 26 16.61 10.66 -6.94
CA ASP A 26 15.15 10.66 -6.81
C ASP A 26 14.50 12.02 -7.14
N ALA A 27 15.29 13.08 -7.36
CA ALA A 27 14.79 14.43 -7.57
C ALA A 27 13.84 14.53 -8.78
N ALA A 28 14.24 13.94 -9.91
CA ALA A 28 13.45 13.94 -11.13
C ALA A 28 12.14 13.17 -10.95
N ILE A 29 12.19 11.94 -10.44
CA ILE A 29 10.98 11.12 -10.26
C ILE A 29 10.04 11.73 -9.21
N ASN A 30 10.57 12.43 -8.20
CA ASN A 30 9.77 13.16 -7.21
C ASN A 30 9.01 14.34 -7.83
N ILE A 31 9.59 15.05 -8.79
CA ILE A 31 8.89 16.10 -9.54
C ILE A 31 7.83 15.48 -10.44
N MET A 32 8.20 14.45 -11.21
CA MET A 32 7.27 13.78 -12.14
C MET A 32 6.06 13.21 -11.40
N ARG A 33 6.25 12.47 -10.31
CA ARG A 33 5.13 11.88 -9.54
C ARG A 33 4.15 12.91 -8.98
N ARG A 34 4.63 14.11 -8.62
CA ARG A 34 3.77 15.21 -8.14
C ARG A 34 2.84 15.70 -9.27
N ILE A 35 3.37 15.81 -10.48
CA ILE A 35 2.61 16.21 -11.67
C ILE A 35 1.63 15.09 -12.08
N ILE A 36 2.07 13.82 -12.04
CA ILE A 36 1.22 12.65 -12.26
C ILE A 36 0.03 12.64 -11.29
N GLN A 37 0.28 12.77 -9.99
CA GLN A 37 -0.77 12.86 -8.98
C GLN A 37 -1.70 14.07 -9.20
N ALA A 38 -1.14 15.22 -9.59
CA ALA A 38 -1.92 16.42 -9.88
C ALA A 38 -2.83 16.27 -11.11
N THR A 39 -2.49 15.36 -12.03
CA THR A 39 -3.27 15.00 -13.23
C THR A 39 -4.44 14.06 -12.90
N GLY A 40 -4.55 13.58 -11.66
CA GLY A 40 -5.67 12.74 -11.20
C GLY A 40 -5.36 11.25 -11.15
N VAL A 41 -4.08 10.88 -11.23
CA VAL A 41 -3.59 9.50 -11.20
C VAL A 41 -3.31 9.04 -9.76
N GLU A 42 -3.54 7.76 -9.49
CA GLU A 42 -3.12 7.08 -8.26
C GLU A 42 -1.66 6.62 -8.41
N VAL A 43 -0.74 7.20 -7.64
CA VAL A 43 0.69 6.95 -7.76
C VAL A 43 1.18 6.06 -6.63
N ILE A 44 1.69 4.89 -6.98
CA ILE A 44 2.41 3.99 -6.07
C ILE A 44 3.89 4.35 -6.18
N HIS A 45 4.44 4.98 -5.15
CA HIS A 45 5.82 5.45 -5.19
C HIS A 45 6.73 4.53 -4.40
N LEU A 46 7.75 3.97 -5.05
CA LEU A 46 8.75 3.10 -4.41
C LEU A 46 10.02 3.85 -4.02
N GLY A 47 10.18 5.13 -4.37
CA GLY A 47 11.42 5.87 -4.09
C GLY A 47 12.55 5.46 -5.03
N HIS A 48 13.73 5.23 -4.48
CA HIS A 48 14.96 4.98 -5.24
C HIS A 48 15.58 3.63 -4.90
N ASP A 49 16.65 3.26 -5.62
CA ASP A 49 17.40 2.00 -5.45
C ASP A 49 16.50 0.75 -5.51
N ARG A 50 15.78 0.58 -6.63
CA ARG A 50 14.81 -0.52 -6.80
C ARG A 50 15.24 -1.48 -7.89
N SER A 51 15.23 -2.78 -7.57
CA SER A 51 15.50 -3.84 -8.55
C SER A 51 14.33 -3.97 -9.52
N VAL A 52 14.59 -4.52 -10.72
CA VAL A 52 13.55 -4.79 -11.72
C VAL A 52 12.45 -5.68 -11.15
N GLU A 53 12.84 -6.76 -10.46
CA GLU A 53 11.90 -7.72 -9.87
C GLU A 53 10.95 -7.06 -8.88
N GLU A 54 11.46 -6.17 -8.02
CA GLU A 54 10.64 -5.45 -7.05
C GLU A 54 9.61 -4.54 -7.73
N VAL A 55 10.05 -3.77 -8.75
CA VAL A 55 9.17 -2.85 -9.47
C VAL A 55 8.10 -3.61 -10.24
N VAL A 56 8.47 -4.71 -10.92
CA VAL A 56 7.55 -5.55 -11.69
C VAL A 56 6.54 -6.24 -10.77
N ASN A 57 7.00 -6.87 -9.68
CA ASN A 57 6.11 -7.51 -8.72
C ASN A 57 5.12 -6.51 -8.11
N THR A 58 5.60 -5.30 -7.79
CA THR A 58 4.71 -4.22 -7.33
C THR A 58 3.68 -3.86 -8.39
N ALA A 59 4.09 -3.61 -9.63
CA ALA A 59 3.18 -3.21 -10.70
C ALA A 59 2.10 -4.27 -10.97
N ILE A 60 2.46 -5.56 -10.86
CA ILE A 60 1.53 -6.68 -10.97
C ILE A 60 0.54 -6.69 -9.81
N GLN A 61 1.02 -6.67 -8.55
CA GLN A 61 0.14 -6.69 -7.38
C GLN A 61 -0.82 -5.49 -7.35
N GLU A 62 -0.35 -4.34 -7.83
CA GLU A 62 -1.11 -3.10 -7.90
C GLU A 62 -2.01 -2.97 -9.15
N ASP A 63 -1.97 -3.96 -10.06
CA ASP A 63 -2.60 -3.93 -11.40
C ASP A 63 -2.44 -2.55 -12.06
N ALA A 64 -1.19 -2.08 -12.09
CA ALA A 64 -0.86 -0.76 -12.58
C ALA A 64 -1.03 -0.68 -14.10
N HIS A 65 -1.41 0.50 -14.61
CA HIS A 65 -1.45 0.72 -16.05
C HIS A 65 -0.05 0.91 -16.63
N ALA A 66 0.85 1.45 -15.80
CA ALA A 66 2.21 1.72 -16.20
C ALA A 66 3.21 1.74 -15.03
N ILE A 67 4.47 1.58 -15.41
CA ILE A 67 5.65 1.84 -14.61
C ILE A 67 6.34 3.08 -15.22
N ALA A 68 6.67 4.06 -14.39
CA ALA A 68 7.44 5.23 -14.77
C ALA A 68 8.76 5.27 -13.98
N MET A 69 9.88 5.13 -14.70
CA MET A 69 11.21 5.00 -14.10
C MET A 69 12.11 6.19 -14.43
N THR A 70 13.02 6.50 -13.50
CA THR A 70 14.22 7.29 -13.83
C THR A 70 15.49 6.46 -13.70
N SER A 71 16.43 6.66 -14.62
CA SER A 71 17.75 6.01 -14.59
C SER A 71 18.84 6.98 -14.99
N TYR A 72 19.69 7.37 -14.04
CA TYR A 72 20.78 8.34 -14.21
C TYR A 72 22.18 7.74 -14.04
N GLN A 73 22.29 6.44 -13.71
CA GLN A 73 23.57 5.77 -13.43
C GLN A 73 24.07 4.86 -14.56
N GLY A 74 23.35 4.81 -15.69
CA GLY A 74 23.64 3.86 -16.77
C GLY A 74 23.06 2.46 -16.50
N GLY A 75 23.36 1.49 -17.37
CA GLY A 75 22.76 0.15 -17.34
C GLY A 75 21.26 0.13 -17.66
N HIS A 76 20.72 1.24 -18.17
CA HIS A 76 19.31 1.42 -18.49
C HIS A 76 18.83 0.47 -19.58
N ASN A 77 19.69 0.14 -20.55
CA ASN A 77 19.31 -0.77 -21.64
C ASN A 77 18.92 -2.14 -21.10
N GLU A 78 19.80 -2.73 -20.29
CA GLU A 78 19.59 -4.04 -19.66
C GLU A 78 18.43 -3.98 -18.67
N TYR A 79 18.37 -2.92 -17.86
CA TYR A 79 17.32 -2.75 -16.86
C TYR A 79 15.92 -2.69 -17.49
N PHE A 80 15.72 -1.88 -18.53
CA PHE A 80 14.43 -1.75 -19.20
C PHE A 80 14.05 -3.01 -19.99
N ARG A 81 15.00 -3.65 -20.69
CA ARG A 81 14.73 -4.90 -21.41
C ARG A 81 14.35 -6.02 -20.45
N TYR A 82 15.07 -6.17 -19.35
CA TYR A 82 14.75 -7.16 -18.33
C TYR A 82 13.36 -6.91 -17.72
N MET A 83 13.00 -5.65 -17.47
CA MET A 83 11.66 -5.29 -16.99
C MET A 83 10.55 -5.70 -17.98
N TYR A 84 10.76 -5.45 -19.27
CA TYR A 84 9.83 -5.86 -20.32
C TYR A 84 9.69 -7.38 -20.40
N ASP A 85 10.81 -8.10 -20.41
CA ASP A 85 10.81 -9.56 -20.50
C ASP A 85 10.13 -10.20 -19.29
N LEU A 86 10.42 -9.69 -18.08
CA LEU A 86 9.82 -10.20 -16.84
C LEU A 86 8.31 -9.93 -16.77
N LEU A 87 7.83 -8.78 -17.25
CA LEU A 87 6.39 -8.53 -17.37
C LEU A 87 5.72 -9.50 -18.33
N LYS A 88 6.38 -9.83 -19.44
CA LYS A 88 5.88 -10.80 -20.42
C LYS A 88 5.88 -12.22 -19.87
N GLU A 89 6.94 -12.63 -19.20
CA GLU A 89 7.05 -13.93 -18.52
C GLU A 89 5.92 -14.11 -17.49
N LYS A 90 5.61 -13.06 -16.72
CA LYS A 90 4.55 -13.08 -15.71
C LYS A 90 3.14 -12.77 -16.24
N GLY A 91 2.92 -12.76 -17.56
CA GLY A 91 1.60 -12.55 -18.15
C GLY A 91 1.00 -11.14 -17.94
N ALA A 92 1.85 -10.16 -17.67
CA ALA A 92 1.49 -8.77 -17.34
C ALA A 92 1.92 -7.75 -18.41
N SER A 93 1.95 -8.17 -19.69
CA SER A 93 2.34 -7.29 -20.81
C SER A 93 1.41 -6.11 -21.07
N HIS A 94 0.28 -6.01 -20.38
CA HIS A 94 -0.61 -4.84 -20.44
C HIS A 94 0.01 -3.61 -19.74
N ILE A 95 0.93 -3.83 -18.81
CA ILE A 95 1.61 -2.76 -18.05
C ILE A 95 2.63 -2.08 -18.96
N LYS A 96 2.41 -0.79 -19.24
CA LYS A 96 3.31 0.01 -20.08
C LYS A 96 4.53 0.48 -19.31
N ILE A 97 5.68 0.57 -19.97
CA ILE A 97 6.93 1.05 -19.36
C ILE A 97 7.26 2.43 -19.93
N PHE A 98 7.48 3.40 -19.04
CA PHE A 98 7.94 4.74 -19.35
C PHE A 98 9.25 5.02 -18.62
N GLY A 99 10.13 5.82 -19.24
CA GLY A 99 11.43 6.11 -18.67
C GLY A 99 11.97 7.51 -18.99
N GLY A 100 12.98 7.92 -18.22
CA GLY A 100 13.80 9.09 -18.51
C GLY A 100 15.13 9.05 -17.75
N GLY A 101 16.19 9.57 -18.36
CA GLY A 101 17.54 9.59 -17.76
C GLY A 101 18.32 10.86 -18.05
N GLY A 102 17.62 11.93 -18.46
CA GLY A 102 18.28 13.13 -18.97
C GLY A 102 19.17 12.80 -20.18
N GLY A 103 20.43 13.25 -20.15
CA GLY A 103 21.40 12.97 -21.21
C GLY A 103 22.09 11.61 -21.13
N VAL A 104 21.74 10.77 -20.14
CA VAL A 104 22.38 9.46 -19.94
C VAL A 104 21.90 8.42 -20.96
N ILE A 105 20.65 8.53 -21.41
CA ILE A 105 20.07 7.64 -22.42
C ILE A 105 20.16 8.32 -23.78
N LEU A 106 20.98 7.77 -24.67
CA LEU A 106 21.25 8.36 -25.98
C LEU A 106 20.05 8.17 -26.94
N PRO A 107 19.88 9.04 -27.96
CA PRO A 107 18.76 8.94 -28.90
C PRO A 107 18.62 7.57 -29.60
N ASP A 108 19.75 6.93 -29.95
CA ASP A 108 19.73 5.61 -30.58
C ASP A 108 19.35 4.50 -29.59
N GLU A 109 19.70 4.65 -28.31
CA GLU A 109 19.26 3.74 -27.23
C GLU A 109 17.77 3.89 -26.94
N ILE A 110 17.26 5.13 -26.94
CA ILE A 110 15.82 5.43 -26.83
C ILE A 110 15.06 4.69 -27.93
N GLU A 111 15.51 4.82 -29.19
CA GLU A 111 14.88 4.14 -30.32
C GLU A 111 14.93 2.61 -30.17
N LYS A 112 16.08 2.05 -29.80
CA LYS A 112 16.24 0.60 -29.55
C LYS A 112 15.32 0.09 -28.44
N LEU A 113 15.19 0.84 -27.34
CA LEU A 113 14.32 0.48 -26.23
C LEU A 113 12.84 0.55 -26.61
N MET A 114 12.45 1.60 -27.34
CA MET A 114 11.07 1.75 -27.82
C MET A 114 10.71 0.64 -28.84
N ASN A 115 11.62 0.32 -29.76
CA ASN A 115 11.45 -0.80 -30.69
C ASN A 115 11.39 -2.17 -29.99
N TYR A 116 12.01 -2.31 -28.82
CA TYR A 116 11.94 -3.54 -28.02
C TYR A 116 10.56 -3.74 -27.37
N GLY A 117 9.85 -2.65 -27.07
CA GLY A 117 8.52 -2.68 -26.47
C GLY A 117 8.29 -1.70 -25.32
N ILE A 118 9.28 -0.87 -24.98
CA ILE A 118 9.09 0.23 -24.01
C ILE A 118 8.17 1.29 -24.63
N ALA A 119 7.15 1.74 -23.90
CA ALA A 119 6.13 2.63 -24.46
C ALA A 119 6.70 4.00 -24.84
N ARG A 120 7.52 4.59 -23.96
CA ARG A 120 8.21 5.86 -24.24
C ARG A 120 9.39 6.08 -23.30
N ILE A 121 10.53 6.47 -23.86
CA ILE A 121 11.61 7.10 -23.09
C ILE A 121 11.65 8.58 -23.48
N TYR A 122 11.51 9.48 -22.51
CA TYR A 122 11.52 10.92 -22.74
C TYR A 122 12.95 11.47 -22.74
N ALA A 123 13.35 12.07 -23.86
CA ALA A 123 14.63 12.75 -24.02
C ALA A 123 14.57 14.18 -23.42
N PRO A 124 15.72 14.83 -23.14
CA PRO A 124 15.76 16.22 -22.72
C PRO A 124 15.04 17.18 -23.68
N ASP A 125 15.12 16.90 -24.98
CA ASP A 125 14.43 17.67 -26.02
C ASP A 125 12.90 17.55 -25.96
N ASP A 126 12.37 16.40 -25.54
CA ASP A 126 10.94 16.25 -25.29
C ASP A 126 10.50 17.17 -24.16
N GLY A 127 11.30 17.25 -23.08
CA GLY A 127 11.06 18.17 -21.98
C GLY A 127 11.06 19.64 -22.41
N ARG A 128 11.97 20.03 -23.33
CA ARG A 128 12.01 21.38 -23.91
C ARG A 128 10.79 21.70 -24.78
N LYS A 129 10.32 20.74 -25.57
CA LYS A 129 9.22 20.91 -26.53
C LYS A 129 7.83 20.82 -25.87
N MET A 130 7.64 19.81 -25.04
CA MET A 130 6.33 19.47 -24.44
C MET A 130 6.13 20.15 -23.09
N GLY A 131 7.22 20.53 -22.41
CA GLY A 131 7.19 20.85 -20.98
C GLY A 131 6.91 19.63 -20.11
N LEU A 132 7.12 19.77 -18.80
CA LEU A 132 6.90 18.66 -17.85
C LEU A 132 5.45 18.18 -17.85
N GLN A 133 4.49 19.10 -17.85
CA GLN A 133 3.06 18.75 -17.90
C GLN A 133 2.69 18.06 -19.22
N GLY A 134 3.27 18.47 -20.36
CA GLY A 134 2.99 17.84 -21.65
C GLY A 134 3.47 16.40 -21.72
N MET A 135 4.65 16.10 -21.17
CA MET A 135 5.14 14.70 -21.06
C MET A 135 4.21 13.85 -20.19
N ILE A 136 3.74 14.37 -19.06
CA ILE A 136 2.79 13.64 -18.22
C ILE A 136 1.43 13.47 -18.91
N ASN A 137 0.95 14.48 -19.63
CA ASN A 137 -0.29 14.36 -20.40
C ASN A 137 -0.21 13.23 -21.44
N ASP A 138 0.90 13.16 -22.18
CA ASP A 138 1.17 12.11 -23.15
C ASP A 138 1.18 10.72 -22.49
N MET A 139 1.97 10.55 -21.43
CA MET A 139 2.01 9.30 -20.68
C MET A 139 0.63 8.87 -20.16
N VAL A 140 -0.11 9.80 -19.54
CA VAL A 140 -1.42 9.51 -18.95
C VAL A 140 -2.44 9.19 -20.04
N ALA A 141 -2.44 9.90 -21.17
CA ALA A 141 -3.32 9.61 -22.30
C ALA A 141 -3.08 8.21 -22.88
N GLN A 142 -1.82 7.78 -22.97
CA GLN A 142 -1.47 6.42 -23.40
C GLN A 142 -1.92 5.35 -22.39
N CYS A 143 -2.11 5.70 -21.12
CA CYS A 143 -2.55 4.78 -20.07
C CYS A 143 -4.07 4.81 -19.82
N ASP A 144 -4.83 5.65 -20.53
CA ASP A 144 -6.25 5.87 -20.23
C ASP A 144 -7.17 4.81 -20.88
N TYR A 145 -7.00 3.57 -20.44
CA TYR A 145 -7.82 2.42 -20.81
C TYR A 145 -8.45 1.78 -19.56
N PRO A 146 -9.58 1.06 -19.70
CA PRO A 146 -10.25 0.47 -18.55
C PRO A 146 -9.53 -0.77 -18.02
N THR A 147 -9.29 -0.86 -16.71
CA THR A 147 -8.85 -2.08 -16.01
C THR A 147 -9.99 -2.71 -15.21
N GLY A 148 -10.04 -4.05 -15.22
CA GLY A 148 -11.08 -4.83 -14.53
C GLY A 148 -12.41 -4.96 -15.29
N LYS A 149 -12.52 -4.46 -16.53
CA LYS A 149 -13.76 -4.60 -17.33
C LYS A 149 -14.02 -6.05 -17.75
N ALA A 150 -12.97 -6.76 -18.14
CA ALA A 150 -12.99 -8.20 -18.38
C ALA A 150 -11.91 -8.83 -17.49
N VAL A 151 -12.28 -9.88 -16.77
CA VAL A 151 -11.37 -10.64 -15.92
C VAL A 151 -11.59 -12.11 -16.22
N ASP A 152 -10.51 -12.80 -16.55
CA ASP A 152 -10.48 -14.24 -16.73
C ASP A 152 -9.85 -14.85 -15.47
N THR A 153 -10.69 -15.01 -14.44
CA THR A 153 -10.30 -15.53 -13.13
C THR A 153 -11.40 -16.45 -12.62
N SER A 154 -10.99 -17.57 -12.03
CA SER A 154 -11.85 -18.50 -11.30
C SER A 154 -11.46 -18.56 -9.82
N LEU A 155 -12.34 -19.11 -8.97
CA LEU A 155 -12.01 -19.35 -7.55
C LEU A 155 -10.78 -20.25 -7.37
N LYS A 156 -10.59 -21.21 -8.28
CA LYS A 156 -9.42 -22.09 -8.28
C LYS A 156 -8.12 -21.30 -8.44
N ASP A 157 -8.12 -20.33 -9.35
CA ASP A 157 -6.96 -19.47 -9.58
C ASP A 157 -6.60 -18.62 -8.36
N LEU A 158 -7.62 -18.18 -7.61
CA LEU A 158 -7.40 -17.45 -6.35
C LEU A 158 -6.73 -18.35 -5.32
N ALA A 159 -7.21 -19.60 -5.16
CA ALA A 159 -6.65 -20.56 -4.21
C ALA A 159 -5.17 -20.91 -4.51
N GLU A 160 -4.78 -20.90 -5.79
CA GLU A 160 -3.38 -21.05 -6.23
C GLU A 160 -2.52 -19.79 -5.99
N LYS A 161 -3.12 -18.71 -5.46
CA LYS A 161 -2.47 -17.42 -5.15
C LYS A 161 -1.82 -16.77 -6.36
N ASP A 162 -2.44 -16.87 -7.54
CA ASP A 162 -2.01 -16.12 -8.71
C ASP A 162 -2.21 -14.61 -8.48
N PHE A 163 -1.12 -13.90 -8.19
CA PHE A 163 -1.12 -12.47 -7.87
C PHE A 163 -1.65 -11.61 -9.02
N VAL A 164 -1.47 -12.02 -10.28
CA VAL A 164 -1.98 -11.28 -11.44
C VAL A 164 -3.51 -11.34 -11.43
N LYS A 165 -4.06 -12.53 -11.21
CA LYS A 165 -5.51 -12.76 -11.21
C LYS A 165 -6.18 -12.13 -9.99
N ILE A 166 -5.55 -12.21 -8.81
CA ILE A 166 -6.01 -11.51 -7.60
C ILE A 166 -6.05 -10.00 -7.84
N ALA A 167 -4.97 -9.40 -8.35
CA ALA A 167 -4.88 -7.96 -8.56
C ALA A 167 -5.91 -7.45 -9.58
N ARG A 168 -6.11 -8.18 -10.68
CA ARG A 168 -7.13 -7.85 -11.70
C ARG A 168 -8.55 -7.98 -11.17
N LEU A 169 -8.82 -8.97 -10.32
CA LEU A 169 -10.14 -9.14 -9.70
C LEU A 169 -10.43 -8.02 -8.68
N ILE A 170 -9.43 -7.57 -7.92
CA ILE A 170 -9.57 -6.39 -7.06
C ILE A 170 -9.88 -5.15 -7.93
N SER A 171 -9.15 -4.92 -9.02
CA SER A 171 -9.47 -3.81 -9.94
C SER A 171 -10.89 -3.90 -10.51
N ALA A 172 -11.38 -5.10 -10.81
CA ALA A 172 -12.74 -5.32 -11.27
C ALA A 172 -13.79 -5.01 -10.20
N ALA A 173 -13.56 -5.41 -8.96
CA ALA A 173 -14.42 -5.05 -7.83
C ALA A 173 -14.46 -3.51 -7.61
N GLU A 174 -13.33 -2.82 -7.79
CA GLU A 174 -13.25 -1.37 -7.62
C GLU A 174 -13.92 -0.58 -8.76
N ASN A 175 -13.82 -1.06 -10.00
CA ASN A 175 -14.18 -0.28 -11.19
C ASN A 175 -15.48 -0.75 -11.87
N TYR A 176 -15.79 -2.05 -11.81
CA TYR A 176 -16.90 -2.69 -12.52
C TYR A 176 -17.63 -3.75 -11.67
N PRO A 177 -18.01 -3.45 -10.40
CA PRO A 177 -18.59 -4.45 -9.51
C PRO A 177 -19.86 -5.10 -10.06
N GLU A 178 -20.74 -4.33 -10.70
CA GLU A 178 -22.00 -4.83 -11.28
C GLU A 178 -21.77 -5.82 -12.43
N ALA A 179 -20.75 -5.57 -13.25
CA ALA A 179 -20.42 -6.42 -14.39
C ALA A 179 -19.88 -7.79 -13.95
N HIS A 180 -19.37 -7.89 -12.72
CA HIS A 180 -18.78 -9.10 -12.15
C HIS A 180 -19.55 -9.62 -10.93
N SER A 181 -20.80 -9.18 -10.75
CA SER A 181 -21.62 -9.48 -9.57
C SER A 181 -21.72 -10.98 -9.25
N THR A 182 -21.88 -11.84 -10.26
CA THR A 182 -21.94 -13.31 -10.08
C THR A 182 -20.61 -13.89 -9.56
N LEU A 183 -19.49 -13.44 -10.11
CA LEU A 183 -18.17 -13.90 -9.67
C LEU A 183 -17.85 -13.38 -8.26
N LEU A 184 -18.13 -12.10 -8.00
CA LEU A 184 -17.94 -11.48 -6.69
C LEU A 184 -18.83 -12.12 -5.62
N GLN A 185 -20.05 -12.53 -5.97
CA GLN A 185 -20.90 -13.30 -5.06
C GLN A 185 -20.27 -14.67 -4.74
N SER A 186 -19.75 -15.37 -5.76
CA SER A 186 -19.06 -16.65 -5.54
C SER A 186 -17.82 -16.51 -4.65
N VAL A 187 -17.08 -15.40 -4.81
CA VAL A 187 -15.92 -15.06 -3.95
C VAL A 187 -16.37 -14.81 -2.52
N LYS A 188 -17.45 -14.05 -2.33
CA LYS A 188 -18.02 -13.80 -1.01
C LYS A 188 -18.47 -15.10 -0.33
N ASP A 189 -19.19 -15.96 -1.05
CA ASP A 189 -19.65 -17.24 -0.54
C ASP A 189 -18.47 -18.14 -0.13
N GLU A 190 -17.34 -18.07 -0.83
CA GLU A 190 -16.12 -18.79 -0.46
C GLU A 190 -15.43 -18.16 0.75
N ALA A 191 -15.32 -16.83 0.79
CA ALA A 191 -14.73 -16.09 1.90
C ALA A 191 -15.45 -16.39 3.23
N GLU A 192 -16.79 -16.49 3.21
CA GLU A 192 -17.62 -16.81 4.38
C GLU A 192 -17.37 -18.23 4.95
N LYS A 193 -16.83 -19.15 4.15
CA LYS A 193 -16.44 -20.50 4.61
C LYS A 193 -15.08 -20.53 5.29
N THR A 194 -14.27 -19.48 5.11
CA THR A 194 -12.92 -19.40 5.67
C THR A 194 -12.93 -18.66 7.01
N GLN A 195 -12.02 -19.05 7.91
CA GLN A 195 -11.80 -18.37 9.20
C GLN A 195 -10.45 -17.62 9.19
N ILE A 196 -10.12 -16.99 8.06
CA ILE A 196 -8.84 -16.30 7.88
C ILE A 196 -8.84 -15.02 8.73
N PRO A 197 -7.92 -14.86 9.69
CA PRO A 197 -7.90 -13.71 10.58
C PRO A 197 -7.54 -12.42 9.85
N VAL A 198 -8.29 -11.35 10.13
CA VAL A 198 -8.05 -10.00 9.64
C VAL A 198 -7.63 -9.10 10.80
N LEU A 199 -6.39 -8.63 10.78
CA LEU A 199 -5.88 -7.61 11.69
C LEU A 199 -6.08 -6.21 11.09
N GLY A 200 -6.95 -5.43 11.69
CA GLY A 200 -7.17 -4.03 11.38
C GLY A 200 -6.16 -3.14 12.11
N ILE A 201 -5.39 -2.35 11.38
CA ILE A 201 -4.39 -1.43 11.93
C ILE A 201 -4.78 -0.01 11.58
N THR A 202 -5.14 0.75 12.61
CA THR A 202 -5.51 2.16 12.49
C THR A 202 -4.65 3.02 13.41
N GLY A 203 -4.72 4.33 13.26
CA GLY A 203 -3.86 5.25 14.00
C GLY A 203 -3.72 6.62 13.37
N THR A 204 -3.21 7.56 14.17
CA THR A 204 -3.03 8.94 13.72
C THR A 204 -2.02 9.04 12.56
N GLY A 205 -2.23 10.02 11.68
CA GLY A 205 -1.33 10.29 10.57
C GLY A 205 0.13 10.46 11.03
N GLY A 206 1.05 9.70 10.43
CA GLY A 206 2.46 9.76 10.78
C GLY A 206 2.86 9.04 12.08
N ALA A 207 1.96 8.28 12.73
CA ALA A 207 2.29 7.46 13.90
C ALA A 207 3.29 6.32 13.59
N GLY A 208 3.49 6.00 12.31
CA GLY A 208 4.38 4.93 11.84
C GLY A 208 3.70 3.58 11.69
N LYS A 209 2.42 3.58 11.25
CA LYS A 209 1.63 2.37 10.99
C LYS A 209 2.30 1.46 9.97
N SER A 210 2.55 1.93 8.75
CA SER A 210 3.20 1.16 7.69
C SER A 210 4.60 0.65 8.07
N SER A 211 5.38 1.40 8.86
CA SER A 211 6.66 0.91 9.41
C SER A 211 6.48 -0.18 10.47
N LEU A 212 5.47 -0.06 11.33
CA LEU A 212 5.16 -1.08 12.32
C LEU A 212 4.63 -2.35 11.66
N ILE A 213 3.82 -2.22 10.61
CA ILE A 213 3.34 -3.33 9.77
C ILE A 213 4.51 -4.08 9.16
N ASP A 214 5.50 -3.38 8.60
CA ASP A 214 6.69 -4.02 8.04
C ASP A 214 7.41 -4.89 9.08
N GLU A 215 7.59 -4.35 10.29
CA GLU A 215 8.21 -5.08 11.40
C GLU A 215 7.35 -6.26 11.90
N LEU A 216 6.02 -6.17 11.85
CA LEU A 216 5.12 -7.28 12.15
C LEU A 216 5.20 -8.37 11.07
N VAL A 217 5.17 -7.99 9.78
CA VAL A 217 5.34 -8.90 8.64
C VAL A 217 6.66 -9.63 8.73
N ARG A 218 7.75 -8.92 9.03
CA ARG A 218 9.07 -9.50 9.22
C ARG A 218 9.08 -10.59 10.30
N ARG A 219 8.43 -10.33 11.45
CA ARG A 219 8.32 -11.30 12.55
C ARG A 219 7.48 -12.49 12.15
N PHE A 220 6.34 -12.27 11.50
CA PHE A 220 5.49 -13.34 10.98
C PHE A 220 6.24 -14.25 10.00
N LEU A 221 6.95 -13.68 9.02
CA LEU A 221 7.71 -14.46 8.04
C LEU A 221 8.87 -15.25 8.67
N SER A 222 9.39 -14.79 9.82
CA SER A 222 10.42 -15.49 10.58
C SER A 222 9.85 -16.61 11.44
N ASP A 223 8.65 -16.42 11.99
CA ASP A 223 7.97 -17.36 12.90
C ASP A 223 7.32 -18.52 12.12
N PHE A 224 6.78 -18.21 10.94
CA PHE A 224 6.12 -19.17 10.06
C PHE A 224 6.89 -19.30 8.74
N LYS A 225 7.24 -20.54 8.33
CA LYS A 225 8.05 -20.80 7.13
C LYS A 225 7.23 -20.87 5.84
N ASP A 226 5.97 -21.26 5.96
CA ASP A 226 5.07 -21.64 4.87
C ASP A 226 3.83 -20.75 4.80
N LYS A 227 3.44 -20.10 5.90
CA LYS A 227 2.29 -19.19 5.93
C LYS A 227 2.48 -17.94 5.06
N THR A 228 1.37 -17.46 4.52
CA THR A 228 1.23 -16.36 3.58
C THR A 228 0.43 -15.19 4.18
N ILE A 229 0.76 -13.96 3.77
CA ILE A 229 0.12 -12.74 4.26
C ILE A 229 -0.45 -11.93 3.10
N GLY A 230 -1.71 -11.51 3.22
CA GLY A 230 -2.33 -10.48 2.38
C GLY A 230 -2.35 -9.14 3.10
N ILE A 231 -1.97 -8.06 2.42
CA ILE A 231 -1.95 -6.70 2.99
C ILE A 231 -2.77 -5.77 2.12
N LEU A 232 -3.75 -5.10 2.72
CA LEU A 232 -4.47 -3.98 2.12
C LEU A 232 -4.10 -2.71 2.86
N SER A 233 -3.47 -1.75 2.18
CA SER A 233 -3.18 -0.43 2.77
C SER A 233 -4.00 0.65 2.10
N VAL A 234 -4.59 1.55 2.88
CA VAL A 234 -5.46 2.61 2.38
C VAL A 234 -4.83 3.97 2.58
N ASP A 235 -4.69 4.73 1.50
CA ASP A 235 -4.15 6.10 1.51
C ASP A 235 -5.21 7.11 1.04
N PRO A 236 -5.19 8.36 1.56
CA PRO A 236 -6.20 9.35 1.24
C PRO A 236 -6.05 9.90 -0.19
N SER A 237 -7.18 10.04 -0.89
CA SER A 237 -7.22 10.69 -2.21
C SER A 237 -7.21 12.22 -2.11
N LYS A 238 -6.55 12.92 -3.03
CA LYS A 238 -6.61 14.38 -3.12
C LYS A 238 -7.93 14.84 -3.69
N ARG A 239 -8.73 15.53 -2.87
CA ARG A 239 -10.04 16.08 -3.28
C ARG A 239 -10.01 16.94 -4.55
N LYS A 240 -8.98 17.78 -4.70
CA LYS A 240 -8.92 18.75 -5.81
C LYS A 240 -8.64 18.09 -7.17
N THR A 241 -7.83 17.03 -7.20
CA THR A 241 -7.34 16.44 -8.45
C THR A 241 -7.90 15.05 -8.70
N GLY A 242 -8.42 14.37 -7.68
CA GLY A 242 -8.89 12.99 -7.75
C GLY A 242 -7.78 11.94 -7.71
N GLY A 243 -6.50 12.35 -7.80
CA GLY A 243 -5.35 11.46 -7.70
C GLY A 243 -4.93 11.18 -6.26
N ALA A 244 -4.06 10.19 -6.06
CA ALA A 244 -3.59 9.77 -4.75
C ALA A 244 -2.07 9.53 -4.77
N LEU A 245 -1.43 9.70 -3.62
CA LEU A 245 -0.06 9.23 -3.41
C LEU A 245 -0.18 8.06 -2.45
N LEU A 246 -0.04 6.86 -2.99
CA LEU A 246 -0.08 5.60 -2.25
C LEU A 246 1.34 5.35 -1.76
N GLY A 247 1.61 5.82 -0.55
CA GLY A 247 2.92 5.99 0.04
C GLY A 247 3.26 4.96 1.10
N ASP A 248 2.35 4.06 1.48
CA ASP A 248 2.64 3.05 2.51
C ASP A 248 3.71 2.04 2.08
N ARG A 249 3.65 1.59 0.81
CA ARG A 249 4.57 0.57 0.28
C ARG A 249 6.06 0.98 0.35
N ILE A 250 6.40 2.26 0.22
CA ILE A 250 7.80 2.74 0.30
C ILE A 250 8.44 2.48 1.68
N ARG A 251 7.62 2.30 2.72
CA ARG A 251 8.08 2.09 4.10
C ARG A 251 8.29 0.62 4.44
N MET A 252 7.85 -0.30 3.57
CA MET A 252 7.83 -1.72 3.85
C MET A 252 8.92 -2.45 3.06
N ASN A 253 9.89 -3.04 3.76
CA ASN A 253 10.99 -3.81 3.18
C ASN A 253 10.75 -5.32 3.23
N ALA A 254 10.10 -5.82 4.28
CA ALA A 254 9.86 -7.24 4.51
C ALA A 254 8.83 -7.86 3.55
N ILE A 255 8.04 -7.01 2.89
CA ILE A 255 7.04 -7.42 1.88
C ILE A 255 7.66 -7.91 0.57
N ARG A 256 8.98 -7.78 0.39
CA ARG A 256 9.74 -8.31 -0.76
C ARG A 256 9.90 -9.83 -0.62
N ASN A 257 8.78 -10.55 -0.63
CA ASN A 257 8.72 -11.99 -0.41
C ASN A 257 7.54 -12.60 -1.18
N ASN A 258 7.73 -13.76 -1.80
CA ASN A 258 6.69 -14.45 -2.56
C ASN A 258 5.49 -14.90 -1.71
N ARG A 259 5.63 -14.94 -0.38
CA ARG A 259 4.55 -15.24 0.57
C ARG A 259 3.73 -14.02 0.96
N VAL A 260 4.07 -12.83 0.46
CA VAL A 260 3.39 -11.58 0.80
C VAL A 260 2.76 -10.95 -0.44
N TYR A 261 1.45 -10.80 -0.40
CA TYR A 261 0.69 -9.98 -1.33
C TYR A 261 0.35 -8.65 -0.66
N MET A 262 0.54 -7.54 -1.37
CA MET A 262 0.10 -6.23 -0.90
C MET A 262 -0.66 -5.51 -2.01
N ARG A 263 -1.70 -4.77 -1.66
CA ARG A 263 -2.44 -3.88 -2.57
C ARG A 263 -2.66 -2.54 -1.87
N SER A 264 -2.31 -1.45 -2.54
CA SER A 264 -2.59 -0.10 -2.05
C SER A 264 -3.90 0.43 -2.63
N LEU A 265 -4.84 0.81 -1.78
CA LEU A 265 -6.13 1.36 -2.16
C LEU A 265 -6.17 2.86 -1.88
N ALA A 266 -6.87 3.60 -2.74
CA ALA A 266 -7.18 4.99 -2.47
C ALA A 266 -8.58 5.07 -1.85
N THR A 267 -8.83 5.97 -0.89
CA THR A 267 -10.18 6.13 -0.30
C THR A 267 -11.25 6.46 -1.34
N ARG A 268 -10.89 7.15 -2.44
CA ARG A 268 -11.77 7.59 -3.55
C ARG A 268 -13.00 8.43 -3.14
N GLN A 269 -13.17 8.71 -1.85
CA GLN A 269 -14.22 9.51 -1.25
C GLN A 269 -13.63 10.47 -0.22
N SER A 270 -14.33 11.58 0.02
CA SER A 270 -13.96 12.55 1.05
C SER A 270 -14.41 12.07 2.42
N ASN A 271 -13.55 12.23 3.43
CA ASN A 271 -13.84 12.04 4.86
C ASN A 271 -14.08 10.59 5.32
N LEU A 272 -13.67 9.60 4.54
CA LEU A 272 -13.66 8.20 4.98
C LEU A 272 -12.22 7.72 5.18
N ALA A 273 -12.00 6.94 6.23
CA ALA A 273 -10.71 6.34 6.53
C ALA A 273 -10.41 5.17 5.59
N LEU A 274 -11.49 4.56 5.08
CA LEU A 274 -11.53 3.36 4.25
C LEU A 274 -12.18 3.60 2.88
N SER A 275 -11.99 2.66 1.96
CA SER A 275 -12.63 2.62 0.63
C SER A 275 -13.89 1.76 0.71
N LYS A 276 -14.96 2.17 0.02
CA LYS A 276 -16.22 1.40 -0.06
C LYS A 276 -16.06 -0.02 -0.64
N TYR A 277 -14.91 -0.34 -1.25
CA TYR A 277 -14.61 -1.63 -1.87
C TYR A 277 -13.74 -2.54 -1.01
N ILE A 278 -13.46 -2.15 0.24
CA ILE A 278 -12.58 -2.95 1.12
C ILE A 278 -13.15 -4.32 1.41
N HIS A 279 -14.45 -4.46 1.65
CA HIS A 279 -15.07 -5.78 1.84
C HIS A 279 -14.78 -6.70 0.67
N SER A 280 -15.00 -6.25 -0.57
CA SER A 280 -14.71 -7.08 -1.75
C SER A 280 -13.23 -7.43 -1.86
N ALA A 281 -12.31 -6.51 -1.54
CA ALA A 281 -10.88 -6.80 -1.55
C ALA A 281 -10.49 -7.82 -0.46
N LEU A 282 -11.06 -7.71 0.75
CA LEU A 282 -10.88 -8.68 1.83
C LEU A 282 -11.43 -10.05 1.44
N ASP A 283 -12.64 -10.11 0.88
CA ASP A 283 -13.26 -11.36 0.44
C ASP A 283 -12.42 -12.04 -0.64
N ILE A 284 -11.85 -11.28 -1.58
CA ILE A 284 -10.93 -11.82 -2.60
C ILE A 284 -9.68 -12.42 -1.93
N LEU A 285 -9.08 -11.75 -0.94
CA LEU A 285 -7.91 -12.30 -0.23
C LEU A 285 -8.27 -13.52 0.62
N LYS A 286 -9.47 -13.54 1.23
CA LYS A 286 -9.97 -14.72 1.96
C LYS A 286 -10.20 -15.90 1.02
N ALA A 287 -10.86 -15.69 -0.12
CA ALA A 287 -11.04 -16.70 -1.15
C ALA A 287 -9.71 -17.16 -1.78
N ALA A 288 -8.67 -16.31 -1.77
CA ALA A 288 -7.31 -16.68 -2.17
C ALA A 288 -6.53 -17.50 -1.11
N GLN A 289 -7.17 -17.81 0.01
CA GLN A 289 -6.63 -18.67 1.07
C GLN A 289 -5.31 -18.16 1.64
N PHE A 290 -5.16 -16.85 1.84
CA PHE A 290 -4.07 -16.31 2.66
C PHE A 290 -4.23 -16.77 4.11
N ASP A 291 -3.14 -16.99 4.82
CA ASP A 291 -3.20 -17.46 6.22
C ASP A 291 -3.47 -16.32 7.20
N PHE A 292 -3.16 -15.09 6.80
CA PHE A 292 -3.33 -13.90 7.61
C PHE A 292 -3.52 -12.67 6.73
N ILE A 293 -4.45 -11.79 7.11
CA ILE A 293 -4.70 -10.55 6.37
C ILE A 293 -4.47 -9.35 7.30
N ILE A 294 -3.76 -8.35 6.80
CA ILE A 294 -3.59 -7.05 7.45
C ILE A 294 -4.34 -5.99 6.65
N LEU A 295 -5.20 -5.23 7.33
CA LEU A 295 -5.86 -4.06 6.77
C LEU A 295 -5.35 -2.79 7.46
N GLU A 296 -4.64 -1.94 6.74
CA GLU A 296 -4.20 -0.64 7.20
C GLU A 296 -5.13 0.47 6.72
N THR A 297 -5.57 1.32 7.64
CA THR A 297 -6.33 2.53 7.30
C THR A 297 -5.43 3.69 6.90
N SER A 298 -6.02 4.68 6.26
CA SER A 298 -5.38 6.00 6.17
C SER A 298 -5.20 6.61 7.58
N GLY A 299 -4.41 7.67 7.70
CA GLY A 299 -4.27 8.38 8.98
C GLY A 299 -5.64 8.89 9.46
N ILE A 300 -6.09 8.42 10.63
CA ILE A 300 -7.42 8.75 11.16
C ILE A 300 -7.41 9.93 12.13
N GLY A 301 -8.58 10.52 12.31
CA GLY A 301 -8.91 11.44 13.40
C GLY A 301 -9.16 10.70 14.72
N GLN A 302 -9.64 11.43 15.72
CA GLN A 302 -9.85 10.88 17.07
C GLN A 302 -11.12 10.00 17.19
N SER A 303 -12.09 10.14 16.27
CA SER A 303 -13.42 9.51 16.33
C SER A 303 -13.68 8.45 15.24
N ASP A 304 -12.67 8.05 14.48
CA ASP A 304 -12.85 7.09 13.39
C ASP A 304 -12.71 5.66 13.91
N THR A 305 -13.76 4.86 13.79
CA THR A 305 -13.83 3.46 14.24
C THR A 305 -14.14 2.47 13.10
N GLU A 306 -14.19 2.95 11.86
CA GLU A 306 -14.59 2.19 10.65
C GLU A 306 -13.79 0.88 10.48
N ILE A 307 -12.54 0.83 10.96
CA ILE A 307 -11.71 -0.38 10.87
C ILE A 307 -12.31 -1.60 11.59
N LEU A 308 -13.13 -1.39 12.62
CA LEU A 308 -13.73 -2.45 13.42
C LEU A 308 -14.75 -3.26 12.62
N ASP A 309 -15.42 -2.64 11.66
CA ASP A 309 -16.42 -3.31 10.81
C ASP A 309 -15.78 -4.26 9.78
N HIS A 310 -14.45 -4.21 9.63
CA HIS A 310 -13.69 -4.95 8.63
C HIS A 310 -12.55 -5.79 9.23
N SER A 311 -12.47 -5.95 10.56
CA SER A 311 -11.38 -6.69 11.20
C SER A 311 -11.86 -7.54 12.39
N ASP A 312 -11.20 -8.68 12.59
CA ASP A 312 -11.46 -9.56 13.74
C ASP A 312 -10.71 -9.08 14.99
N VAL A 313 -9.53 -8.49 14.78
CA VAL A 313 -8.68 -7.89 15.80
C VAL A 313 -8.27 -6.49 15.36
N SER A 314 -8.29 -5.54 16.28
CA SER A 314 -7.88 -4.16 16.01
C SER A 314 -6.62 -3.74 16.79
N LEU A 315 -5.70 -3.08 16.09
CA LEU A 315 -4.50 -2.46 16.64
C LEU A 315 -4.55 -0.95 16.41
N TYR A 316 -4.56 -0.19 17.51
CA TYR A 316 -4.46 1.27 17.44
C TYR A 316 -3.02 1.74 17.65
N VAL A 317 -2.47 2.43 16.65
CA VAL A 317 -1.10 2.95 16.67
C VAL A 317 -1.12 4.45 16.93
N MET A 318 -0.37 4.88 17.95
CA MET A 318 -0.28 6.30 18.32
C MET A 318 1.14 6.67 18.78
N THR A 319 1.45 7.96 18.87
CA THR A 319 2.74 8.48 19.33
C THR A 319 2.68 8.96 20.79
N PRO A 320 3.83 9.20 21.46
CA PRO A 320 3.86 9.81 22.79
C PRO A 320 3.30 11.24 22.85
N GLU A 321 3.12 11.89 21.70
CA GLU A 321 2.59 13.24 21.58
C GLU A 321 1.06 13.19 21.46
N TYR A 322 0.34 13.59 22.51
CA TYR A 322 -1.14 13.65 22.53
C TYR A 322 -1.66 14.91 23.24
N GLY A 323 -0.79 15.89 23.51
CA GLY A 323 -1.14 17.10 24.25
C GLY A 323 -1.47 16.82 25.72
N ALA A 324 -2.63 17.30 26.17
CA ALA A 324 -3.11 17.09 27.54
C ALA A 324 -3.67 15.66 27.74
N ALA A 325 -3.64 15.15 28.98
CA ALA A 325 -4.20 13.83 29.30
C ALA A 325 -5.69 13.72 28.96
N THR A 326 -6.45 14.82 29.07
CA THR A 326 -7.87 14.91 28.71
C THR A 326 -8.15 14.69 27.22
N GLN A 327 -7.13 14.72 26.36
CA GLN A 327 -7.29 14.37 24.94
C GLN A 327 -7.45 12.85 24.75
N LEU A 328 -6.94 12.03 25.68
CA LEU A 328 -7.08 10.57 25.60
C LEU A 328 -8.54 10.13 25.78
N GLU A 329 -9.33 10.90 26.53
CA GLU A 329 -10.78 10.67 26.74
C GLU A 329 -11.62 10.91 25.48
N LYS A 330 -11.02 11.49 24.42
CA LYS A 330 -11.70 11.78 23.15
C LYS A 330 -11.32 10.83 22.02
N ILE A 331 -10.43 9.88 22.28
CA ILE A 331 -9.95 8.94 21.27
C ILE A 331 -10.77 7.66 21.39
N ASP A 332 -11.77 7.52 20.53
CA ASP A 332 -12.70 6.39 20.53
C ASP A 332 -11.95 5.06 20.38
N MET A 333 -10.88 5.02 19.59
CA MET A 333 -10.07 3.81 19.44
C MET A 333 -9.41 3.32 20.74
N ILE A 334 -9.34 4.11 21.82
CA ILE A 334 -8.90 3.59 23.14
C ILE A 334 -9.99 2.72 23.77
N ASP A 335 -11.26 3.01 23.50
CA ASP A 335 -12.40 2.19 23.93
C ASP A 335 -12.49 0.88 23.15
N PHE A 336 -12.20 0.91 21.85
CA PHE A 336 -12.47 -0.22 20.97
C PHE A 336 -11.26 -1.08 20.58
N ALA A 337 -10.02 -0.56 20.65
CA ALA A 337 -8.86 -1.31 20.23
C ALA A 337 -8.60 -2.53 21.14
N ASP A 338 -8.31 -3.68 20.53
CA ASP A 338 -7.88 -4.85 21.29
C ASP A 338 -6.46 -4.68 21.85
N VAL A 339 -5.61 -4.03 21.07
CA VAL A 339 -4.22 -3.76 21.41
C VAL A 339 -3.86 -2.34 20.98
N ILE A 340 -3.08 -1.64 21.81
CA ILE A 340 -2.57 -0.30 21.50
C ILE A 340 -1.05 -0.35 21.38
N ALA A 341 -0.53 0.16 20.26
CA ALA A 341 0.89 0.40 20.07
C ALA A 341 1.22 1.88 20.28
N LEU A 342 2.00 2.17 21.31
CA LEU A 342 2.67 3.46 21.49
C LEU A 342 4.00 3.45 20.73
N ASN A 343 3.94 3.75 19.44
CA ASN A 343 5.11 3.78 18.57
C ASN A 343 5.94 5.05 18.74
N LYS A 344 7.18 5.07 18.24
CA LYS A 344 8.17 6.14 18.48
C LYS A 344 8.49 6.30 19.96
N PHE A 345 8.66 5.17 20.63
CA PHE A 345 8.95 5.11 22.06
C PHE A 345 10.34 5.65 22.43
N ASP A 346 11.19 5.93 21.43
CA ASP A 346 12.44 6.69 21.56
C ASP A 346 12.23 8.16 21.95
N LYS A 347 11.02 8.69 21.78
CA LYS A 347 10.72 10.11 22.05
C LYS A 347 10.61 10.41 23.54
N ARG A 348 10.98 11.64 23.91
CA ARG A 348 10.92 12.13 25.29
C ARG A 348 9.49 12.02 25.85
N GLY A 349 9.37 11.50 27.07
CA GLY A 349 8.07 11.35 27.74
C GLY A 349 7.29 10.11 27.34
N ALA A 350 7.84 9.20 26.53
CA ALA A 350 7.19 7.96 26.12
C ALA A 350 6.77 7.07 27.31
N MET A 351 7.60 6.96 28.35
CA MET A 351 7.27 6.20 29.56
C MET A 351 6.05 6.77 30.31
N ASP A 352 5.95 8.09 30.44
CA ASP A 352 4.80 8.73 31.10
C ASP A 352 3.54 8.63 30.22
N ALA A 353 3.71 8.78 28.91
CA ALA A 353 2.65 8.56 27.94
C ALA A 353 2.08 7.14 28.03
N LEU A 354 2.94 6.13 28.14
CA LEU A 354 2.55 4.73 28.29
C LEU A 354 1.68 4.53 29.54
N LYS A 355 2.16 5.00 30.70
CA LYS A 355 1.43 4.88 31.96
C LYS A 355 0.04 5.54 31.89
N LYS A 356 -0.05 6.73 31.31
CA LYS A 356 -1.33 7.44 31.16
C LYS A 356 -2.29 6.72 30.22
N LYS A 357 -1.79 6.17 29.10
CA LYS A 357 -2.58 5.40 28.14
C LYS A 357 -3.06 4.08 28.72
N LYS A 358 -2.21 3.35 29.45
CA LYS A 358 -2.62 2.16 30.20
C LYS A 358 -3.72 2.48 31.22
N LYS A 359 -3.58 3.58 31.99
CA LYS A 359 -4.63 4.03 32.91
C LYS A 359 -5.93 4.41 32.20
N GLN A 360 -5.84 5.08 31.05
CA GLN A 360 -7.03 5.43 30.28
C GLN A 360 -7.73 4.17 29.76
N TYR A 361 -6.99 3.24 29.16
CA TYR A 361 -7.52 1.95 28.73
C TYR A 361 -8.19 1.21 29.89
N GLN A 362 -7.54 1.13 31.06
CA GLN A 362 -8.11 0.50 32.24
C GLN A 362 -9.47 1.11 32.64
N ARG A 363 -9.58 2.45 32.59
CA ARG A 363 -10.82 3.18 32.91
C ARG A 363 -11.91 2.89 31.90
N ASN A 364 -11.59 3.00 30.61
CA ASN A 364 -12.52 2.80 29.51
C ASN A 364 -13.13 1.37 29.54
N HIS A 365 -12.33 0.39 29.94
CA HIS A 365 -12.73 -1.02 30.02
C HIS A 365 -13.17 -1.46 31.43
N ASN A 366 -13.27 -0.55 32.40
CA ASN A 366 -13.62 -0.82 33.80
C ASN A 366 -12.77 -1.91 34.50
N LEU A 367 -11.50 -2.06 34.11
CA LEU A 367 -10.58 -3.11 34.59
C LEU A 367 -9.85 -2.73 35.89
N PHE A 368 -10.55 -2.11 36.84
CA PHE A 368 -9.96 -1.59 38.09
C PHE A 368 -9.42 -2.68 39.02
N ASN A 369 -9.82 -3.93 38.82
CA ASN A 369 -9.34 -5.10 39.55
C ASN A 369 -8.03 -5.69 38.99
N LYS A 370 -7.57 -5.24 37.81
CA LYS A 370 -6.31 -5.69 37.19
C LYS A 370 -5.19 -4.67 37.41
N SER A 371 -3.94 -5.12 37.34
CA SER A 371 -2.81 -4.18 37.33
C SER A 371 -2.83 -3.34 36.07
N VAL A 372 -2.47 -2.05 36.19
CA VAL A 372 -2.29 -1.15 35.03
C VAL A 372 -1.27 -1.73 34.06
N ASP A 373 -0.26 -2.46 34.56
CA ASP A 373 0.80 -3.03 33.73
C ASP A 373 0.31 -4.15 32.81
N GLU A 374 -0.83 -4.79 33.13
CA GLU A 374 -1.47 -5.83 32.32
C GLU A 374 -2.28 -5.27 31.15
N MET A 375 -2.51 -3.96 31.09
CA MET A 375 -3.29 -3.37 29.99
C MET A 375 -2.54 -3.54 28.67
N PRO A 376 -3.24 -3.86 27.56
CA PRO A 376 -2.65 -4.23 26.27
C PRO A 376 -2.12 -3.02 25.49
N VAL A 377 -1.30 -2.20 26.15
CA VAL A 377 -0.66 -1.01 25.61
C VAL A 377 0.84 -1.21 25.63
N TYR A 378 1.46 -1.26 24.46
CA TYR A 378 2.86 -1.61 24.28
C TYR A 378 3.67 -0.44 23.72
N GLY A 379 4.82 -0.15 24.32
CA GLY A 379 5.79 0.78 23.74
C GLY A 379 6.55 0.10 22.60
N THR A 380 6.64 0.75 21.44
CA THR A 380 7.32 0.21 20.26
C THR A 380 8.21 1.25 19.57
N ILE A 381 9.29 0.78 18.94
CA ILE A 381 10.18 1.59 18.14
C ILE A 381 10.37 0.88 16.79
N ALA A 382 9.40 1.07 15.88
CA ALA A 382 9.45 0.42 14.56
C ALA A 382 10.69 0.82 13.72
N SER A 383 11.32 1.95 14.02
CA SER A 383 12.57 2.37 13.36
C SER A 383 13.82 1.66 13.89
N GLN A 384 13.72 0.91 14.99
CA GLN A 384 14.82 0.15 15.56
C GLN A 384 14.68 -1.32 15.16
N PHE A 385 15.70 -1.81 14.44
CA PHE A 385 15.76 -3.21 14.06
C PHE A 385 15.70 -4.12 15.28
N ASN A 386 14.80 -5.11 15.24
CA ASN A 386 14.62 -6.11 16.31
C ASN A 386 14.31 -5.47 17.68
N ASP A 387 13.54 -4.39 17.69
CA ASP A 387 13.06 -3.74 18.91
C ASP A 387 12.34 -4.73 19.86
N PRO A 388 12.77 -4.84 21.13
CA PRO A 388 12.11 -5.68 22.14
C PRO A 388 10.65 -5.29 22.41
N GLY A 389 10.32 -4.01 22.31
CA GLY A 389 8.94 -3.52 22.48
C GLY A 389 8.02 -4.09 21.40
N THR A 390 8.47 -4.01 20.15
CA THR A 390 7.77 -4.56 18.99
C THR A 390 7.71 -6.09 19.03
N ASN A 391 8.72 -6.77 19.57
CA ASN A 391 8.67 -8.22 19.83
C ASN A 391 7.55 -8.58 20.84
N SER A 392 7.39 -7.76 21.88
CA SER A 392 6.37 -7.97 22.91
C SER A 392 4.97 -7.70 22.35
N LEU A 393 4.81 -6.64 21.55
CA LEU A 393 3.59 -6.34 20.82
C LEU A 393 3.20 -7.49 19.88
N TYR A 394 4.15 -8.00 19.08
CA TYR A 394 3.88 -9.11 18.15
C TYR A 394 3.36 -10.35 18.87
N LYS A 395 4.00 -10.77 19.97
CA LYS A 395 3.54 -11.92 20.76
C LYS A 395 2.13 -11.71 21.32
N ALA A 396 1.85 -10.51 21.83
CA ALA A 396 0.53 -10.17 22.34
C ALA A 396 -0.53 -10.20 21.24
N LEU A 397 -0.23 -9.63 20.06
CA LEU A 397 -1.13 -9.65 18.90
C LEU A 397 -1.44 -11.08 18.45
N ILE A 398 -0.42 -11.94 18.28
CA ILE A 398 -0.64 -13.34 17.89
C ILE A 398 -1.52 -14.06 18.93
N ALA A 399 -1.30 -13.82 20.22
CA ALA A 399 -2.12 -14.42 21.27
C ALA A 399 -3.60 -13.94 21.21
N VAL A 400 -3.83 -12.65 21.00
CA VAL A 400 -5.19 -12.09 20.85
C VAL A 400 -5.87 -12.63 19.59
N ILE A 401 -5.15 -12.66 18.46
CA ILE A 401 -5.65 -13.19 17.18
C ILE A 401 -6.06 -14.65 17.34
N THR A 402 -5.16 -15.49 17.86
CA THR A 402 -5.45 -16.92 18.09
C THR A 402 -6.65 -17.10 19.03
N SER A 403 -6.75 -16.30 20.09
CA SER A 403 -7.87 -16.40 21.03
C SER A 403 -9.22 -16.01 20.41
N LYS A 404 -9.25 -15.09 19.45
CA LYS A 404 -10.48 -14.59 18.83
C LYS A 404 -10.89 -15.35 17.57
N THR A 405 -9.93 -15.94 16.87
CA THR A 405 -10.16 -16.51 15.53
C THR A 405 -9.94 -18.02 15.44
N GLY A 406 -9.48 -18.65 16.52
CA GLY A 406 -9.10 -20.08 16.54
C GLY A 406 -7.68 -20.30 16.02
#